data_AF-A0A914PHH2-F1
#
_entry.id   AF-A0A914PHH2-F1
#
_cell.length_a   1.000
_cell.length_b   1.000
_cell.length_c   1.000
_cell.angle_alpha   90.00
_cell.angle_beta   90.00
_cell.angle_gamma   90.00
#
_symmetry.space_group_name_H-M   'P 1'
#
loop_
_entity.id
_entity.type
_entity.pdbx_description
1 polymer ?
#
loop_
_entity_poly.entity_id
_entity_poly.type
_entity_poly.pdbx_seq_one_letter_code
_entity_poly.pdbx_strand_id
1 'polypeptide(L)'
;MLNQSRMSQVELNRKLEETTRNLKKMALELENEKQKTEDLLKELMPSSVAQSLRNGHAVEASEFSEATVLFTDIVTFTNICALCTPYDVVNLLNDLYLRFDRMIGLVSFVLTI
;
A
#
# COMPACT_ATOMS: atom_id res chain seq x y z
N MET A 1 36.25 -17.55 -41.57
CA MET A 1 35.75 -18.18 -40.33
C MET A 1 36.02 -17.34 -39.08
N LEU A 2 37.26 -16.96 -38.74
CA LEU A 2 37.55 -16.18 -37.52
C LEU A 2 36.75 -14.86 -37.35
N ASN A 3 36.57 -14.09 -38.42
CA ASN A 3 35.78 -12.84 -38.36
C ASN A 3 34.28 -13.09 -38.11
N GLN A 4 33.74 -14.21 -38.59
CA GLN A 4 32.34 -14.58 -38.39
C GLN A 4 32.07 -14.96 -36.92
N SER A 5 32.98 -15.71 -36.28
CA SER A 5 32.92 -15.98 -34.84
C SER A 5 33.07 -14.71 -34.00
N ARG A 6 34.01 -13.82 -34.34
CA ARG A 6 34.17 -12.54 -33.62
C ARG A 6 32.90 -11.69 -33.68
N MET A 7 32.28 -11.58 -34.85
CA MET A 7 31.02 -10.85 -35.02
C MET A 7 29.88 -11.46 -34.19
N SER A 8 29.75 -12.79 -34.20
CA SER A 8 28.76 -13.49 -33.37
C SER A 8 28.97 -13.27 -31.87
N GLN A 9 30.23 -13.24 -31.42
CA GLN A 9 30.57 -12.99 -30.01
C GLN A 9 30.19 -11.57 -29.57
N VAL A 10 30.41 -10.58 -30.45
CA VAL A 10 30.04 -9.17 -30.19
C VAL A 10 28.52 -9.02 -30.13
N GLU A 11 27.78 -9.64 -31.06
CA GLU A 11 26.31 -9.62 -31.06
C GLU A 11 25.74 -10.27 -29.79
N LEU A 12 26.31 -11.41 -29.38
CA LEU A 12 25.91 -12.13 -28.17
C LEU A 12 26.17 -11.29 -26.91
N ASN A 13 27.35 -10.69 -26.80
CA ASN A 13 27.68 -9.82 -25.66
C ASN A 13 26.78 -8.60 -25.59
N ARG A 14 26.48 -7.96 -26.74
CA ARG A 14 25.54 -6.84 -26.82
C ARG A 14 24.15 -7.24 -26.31
N LYS A 15 23.66 -8.40 -26.76
CA LYS A 15 22.34 -8.94 -26.33
C LYS A 15 22.32 -9.30 -24.85
N LEU A 16 23.43 -9.82 -24.31
CA LEU A 16 23.58 -10.12 -22.90
C LEU A 16 23.55 -8.86 -22.03
N GLU A 17 24.27 -7.80 -22.44
CA GLU A 17 24.24 -6.51 -21.75
C GLU A 17 22.85 -5.88 -21.76
N GLU A 18 22.16 -5.93 -22.91
CA GLU A 18 20.81 -5.41 -23.06
C GLU A 18 19.82 -6.19 -22.18
N THR A 19 19.90 -7.51 -22.19
CA THR A 19 19.10 -8.38 -21.31
C THR A 19 19.38 -8.09 -19.84
N THR A 20 20.64 -7.91 -19.46
CA THR A 20 21.03 -7.57 -18.08
C THR A 20 20.49 -6.21 -17.65
N ARG A 21 20.53 -5.20 -18.53
CA ARG A 21 19.94 -3.88 -18.26
C ARG A 21 18.42 -3.98 -18.07
N ASN A 22 17.74 -4.73 -18.94
CA ASN A 22 16.29 -4.92 -18.85
C ASN A 22 15.91 -5.67 -17.57
N LEU A 23 16.64 -6.73 -17.21
CA LEU A 23 16.42 -7.47 -15.96
C LEU A 23 16.60 -6.59 -14.72
N LYS A 24 17.63 -5.73 -14.70
CA LYS A 24 17.82 -4.78 -13.59
C LYS A 24 16.67 -3.78 -13.49
N LYS A 25 16.19 -3.28 -14.63
CA LYS A 25 15.05 -2.37 -14.67
C LYS A 25 13.78 -3.05 -14.15
N MET A 26 13.49 -4.25 -14.63
CA MET A 26 12.33 -5.04 -14.18
C MET A 26 12.41 -5.37 -12.69
N ALA A 27 13.60 -5.71 -12.18
CA ALA A 27 13.79 -5.97 -10.75
C ALA A 27 13.51 -4.73 -9.90
N LEU A 28 13.94 -3.54 -10.35
CA LEU A 28 13.66 -2.28 -9.67
C LEU A 28 12.16 -1.93 -9.68
N GLU A 29 11.50 -2.10 -10.83
CA GLU A 29 10.06 -1.88 -10.95
C GLU A 29 9.26 -2.83 -10.05
N LEU A 30 9.66 -4.11 -10.02
CA LEU A 30 9.05 -5.10 -9.13
C LEU A 30 9.24 -4.73 -7.65
N GLU A 31 10.42 -4.27 -7.26
CA GLU A 31 10.69 -3.87 -5.88
C GLU A 31 9.85 -2.66 -5.47
N ASN A 32 9.72 -1.66 -6.35
CA ASN A 32 8.87 -0.50 -6.09
C ASN A 32 7.39 -0.90 -5.93
N GLU A 33 6.91 -1.83 -6.75
CA GLU A 33 5.51 -2.27 -6.68
C GLU A 33 5.23 -3.13 -5.44
N LYS A 34 6.21 -3.96 -5.05
CA LYS A 34 6.18 -4.66 -3.76
C LYS A 34 6.12 -3.68 -2.60
N GLN A 35 6.96 -2.64 -2.60
CA GLN A 35 6.98 -1.65 -1.53
C GLN A 35 5.64 -0.91 -1.40
N LYS A 36 5.03 -0.48 -2.50
CA LYS A 36 3.69 0.14 -2.47
C LYS A 36 2.63 -0.80 -1.89
N THR A 37 2.70 -2.08 -2.27
CA THR A 37 1.76 -3.09 -1.76
C THR A 37 1.95 -3.29 -0.25
N GLU A 38 3.20 -3.30 0.22
CA GLU A 38 3.53 -3.39 1.64
C GLU A 38 3.03 -2.18 2.43
N ASP A 39 3.20 -0.98 1.89
CA ASP A 39 2.77 0.26 2.55
C ASP A 39 1.24 0.31 2.65
N LEU A 40 0.54 -0.04 1.56
CA LEU A 40 -0.92 -0.14 1.56
C LEU A 40 -1.44 -1.17 2.58
N LEU A 41 -0.77 -2.33 2.69
CA LEU A 41 -1.19 -3.37 3.63
C LEU A 41 -1.03 -2.92 5.09
N LYS A 42 0.01 -2.14 5.39
CA LYS A 42 0.25 -1.56 6.73
C LYS A 42 -0.72 -0.44 7.07
N GLU A 43 -1.17 0.34 6.08
CA GLU A 43 -2.18 1.38 6.27
C GLU A 43 -3.56 0.78 6.59
N LEU A 44 -3.87 -0.39 6.03
CA LEU A 44 -5.19 -1.01 6.18
C LEU A 44 -5.32 -1.92 7.41
N MET A 45 -4.23 -2.51 7.88
CA MET A 45 -4.25 -3.56 8.89
C MET A 45 -3.17 -3.34 9.96
N PRO A 46 -3.41 -3.77 11.22
CA PRO A 46 -2.34 -3.84 12.22
C PRO A 46 -1.15 -4.67 11.72
N SER A 47 0.06 -4.26 12.11
CA SER A 47 1.31 -4.87 11.61
C SER A 47 1.39 -6.38 11.82
N SER A 48 0.88 -6.88 12.96
CA SER A 48 0.82 -8.31 13.31
C SER A 48 -0.07 -9.12 12.35
N VAL A 49 -1.23 -8.58 12.02
CA VAL A 49 -2.19 -9.17 11.07
C VAL A 49 -1.63 -9.12 9.66
N ALA A 50 -1.09 -7.96 9.24
CA ALA A 50 -0.45 -7.79 7.95
C ALA A 50 0.69 -8.81 7.73
N GLN A 51 1.52 -9.05 8.75
CA GLN A 51 2.63 -10.00 8.65
C GLN A 51 2.16 -11.46 8.58
N SER A 52 1.10 -11.80 9.31
CA SER A 52 0.51 -13.15 9.26
C SER A 52 -0.06 -13.45 7.87
N LEU A 53 -0.79 -12.50 7.28
CA LEU A 53 -1.33 -12.61 5.92
C LEU A 53 -0.22 -12.72 4.87
N ARG A 54 0.86 -11.95 4.99
CA ARG A 54 2.03 -12.04 4.08
C ARG A 54 2.68 -13.42 4.09
N ASN A 55 2.74 -14.04 5.26
CA ASN A 55 3.33 -15.37 5.41
C ASN A 55 2.36 -16.49 4.97
N GLY A 56 1.15 -16.15 4.53
CA GLY A 56 0.12 -17.12 4.13
C GLY A 56 -0.50 -17.87 5.32
N HIS A 57 -0.31 -17.37 6.54
CA HIS A 57 -0.91 -17.96 7.72
C HIS A 57 -2.35 -17.46 7.89
N ALA A 58 -3.21 -18.33 8.43
CA ALA A 58 -4.52 -17.90 8.89
C ALA A 58 -4.36 -16.94 10.08
N VAL A 59 -5.19 -15.89 10.11
CA VAL A 59 -5.26 -14.97 11.25
C VAL A 59 -6.26 -15.56 12.24
N GLU A 60 -5.77 -16.02 13.39
CA GLU A 60 -6.63 -16.51 14.46
C GLU A 60 -7.38 -15.36 15.15
N ALA A 61 -8.58 -15.64 15.63
CA ALA A 61 -9.35 -14.68 16.40
C ALA A 61 -8.58 -14.34 17.70
N SER A 62 -8.33 -13.05 17.90
CA SER A 62 -7.65 -12.55 19.11
C SER A 62 -8.68 -12.02 20.10
N GLU A 63 -8.54 -12.40 21.36
CA GLU A 63 -9.30 -11.83 22.47
C GLU A 63 -8.46 -10.73 23.12
N PHE A 64 -9.07 -9.57 23.34
CA PHE A 64 -8.45 -8.45 24.04
C PHE A 64 -9.12 -8.31 25.41
N SER A 65 -8.33 -8.36 26.49
CA SER A 65 -8.85 -8.28 27.85
C SER A 65 -9.50 -6.93 28.16
N GLU A 66 -9.02 -5.86 27.52
CA GLU A 66 -9.55 -4.51 27.62
C GLU A 66 -9.52 -3.85 26.25
N ALA A 67 -10.66 -3.29 25.83
CA ALA A 67 -10.78 -2.54 24.59
C ALA A 67 -11.77 -1.38 24.77
N THR A 68 -11.47 -0.23 24.17
CA THR A 68 -12.39 0.91 24.10
C THR A 68 -12.74 1.15 22.64
N VAL A 69 -14.04 1.22 22.33
CA VAL A 69 -14.54 1.43 20.97
C VAL A 69 -15.20 2.81 20.89
N LEU A 70 -14.82 3.59 19.88
CA LEU A 70 -15.43 4.87 19.58
C LEU A 70 -16.36 4.73 18.36
N PHE A 71 -17.62 5.11 18.53
CA PHE A 71 -18.58 5.25 17.43
C PHE A 71 -18.87 6.73 17.22
N THR A 72 -18.77 7.19 15.97
CA THR A 72 -19.06 8.57 15.58
C THR A 72 -20.00 8.60 14.40
N ASP A 73 -20.96 9.52 14.43
CA ASP A 73 -21.89 9.76 13.33
C ASP A 73 -21.93 11.25 12.98
N ILE A 74 -22.24 11.55 11.72
CA ILE A 74 -22.42 12.92 11.23
C ILE A 74 -23.90 13.27 11.37
N VAL A 75 -24.19 14.13 12.35
CA VAL A 75 -25.55 14.63 12.57
C VAL A 75 -26.07 15.28 11.29
N THR A 76 -27.29 14.91 10.89
CA THR A 76 -27.99 15.52 9.74
C THR A 76 -27.31 15.25 8.38
N PHE A 77 -26.48 14.21 8.27
CA PHE A 77 -25.81 13.82 7.01
C PHE A 77 -26.79 13.69 5.83
N THR A 78 -27.99 13.14 6.05
CA THR A 78 -29.02 13.01 5.01
C THR A 78 -29.43 14.35 4.40
N ASN A 79 -29.57 15.41 5.20
CA ASN A 79 -29.94 16.72 4.67
C ASN A 79 -28.76 17.38 3.94
N ILE A 80 -27.53 17.15 4.42
CA ILE A 80 -26.32 17.62 3.74
C ILE A 80 -26.25 17.00 2.34
N CYS A 81 -26.46 15.68 2.23
CA CYS A 81 -26.51 14.99 0.94
C CYS A 81 -27.65 15.47 0.02
N ALA A 82 -28.77 15.91 0.59
CA ALA A 82 -29.90 16.43 -0.18
C ALA A 82 -29.68 17.86 -0.71
N LEU A 83 -28.86 18.67 -0.03
CA LEU A 83 -28.63 20.08 -0.36
C LEU A 83 -27.34 20.32 -1.15
N CYS A 84 -26.37 19.42 -1.06
CA CYS A 84 -25.05 19.55 -1.67
C CYS A 84 -24.91 18.71 -2.94
N THR A 85 -23.96 19.06 -3.79
CA THR A 85 -23.61 18.18 -4.92
C THR A 85 -22.83 16.96 -4.40
N PRO A 86 -22.82 15.82 -5.14
CA PRO A 86 -22.00 14.68 -4.76
C PRO A 86 -20.52 15.02 -4.58
N TYR A 87 -20.00 15.97 -5.37
CA TYR A 87 -18.63 16.45 -5.26
C TYR A 87 -18.37 17.16 -3.93
N ASP A 88 -19.28 18.02 -3.49
CA ASP A 88 -19.17 18.73 -2.22
C ASP A 88 -19.22 17.77 -1.02
N VAL A 89 -20.09 16.76 -1.09
CA VAL A 89 -20.20 15.72 -0.05
C VAL A 89 -18.91 14.93 0.07
N VAL A 90 -18.32 14.52 -1.06
CA VAL A 90 -17.04 13.79 -1.07
C VAL A 90 -15.91 14.66 -0.50
N ASN A 91 -15.86 15.94 -0.85
CA ASN A 91 -14.84 16.85 -0.29
C ASN A 91 -14.99 17.04 1.23
N LEU A 92 -16.23 17.17 1.72
CA LEU A 92 -16.52 17.26 3.15
C LEU A 92 -16.03 16.01 3.88
N LEU A 93 -16.38 14.81 3.37
CA LEU A 93 -15.97 13.55 3.98
C LEU A 93 -14.44 13.40 3.94
N ASN A 94 -13.81 13.75 2.82
CA ASN A 94 -12.36 13.68 2.68
C ASN A 94 -11.66 14.60 3.70
N ASP A 95 -12.09 15.86 3.86
CA ASP A 95 -11.49 16.74 4.87
C ASP A 95 -11.71 16.22 6.31
N LEU A 96 -12.89 15.67 6.61
CA LEU A 96 -13.21 15.10 7.92
C LEU A 96 -12.31 13.90 8.24
N TYR A 97 -12.22 12.92 7.34
CA TYR A 97 -11.41 11.73 7.56
C TYR A 97 -9.91 12.06 7.58
N LEU A 98 -9.42 12.98 6.74
CA LEU A 98 -8.02 13.43 6.82
C LEU A 98 -7.70 14.11 8.16
N ARG A 99 -8.65 14.79 8.80
CA ARG A 99 -8.46 15.33 10.16
C ARG A 99 -8.43 14.21 11.19
N PHE A 100 -9.31 13.22 11.09
CA PHE A 100 -9.29 12.06 11.97
C PHE A 100 -8.01 11.27 11.84
N ASP A 101 -7.57 10.97 10.61
CA ASP A 101 -6.33 10.24 10.34
C ASP A 101 -5.12 10.98 10.91
N ARG A 102 -5.08 12.32 10.83
CA ARG A 102 -4.04 13.11 11.48
C ARG A 102 -4.10 13.00 13.00
N MET A 103 -5.28 13.07 13.61
CA MET A 103 -5.41 12.91 15.07
C MET A 103 -5.03 11.51 15.52
N ILE A 104 -5.50 10.46 14.83
CA ILE A 104 -5.17 9.07 15.13
C ILE A 104 -3.68 8.80 14.90
N GLY A 105 -3.10 9.30 13.80
CA GLY A 105 -1.68 9.19 13.50
C GLY A 105 -0.79 9.81 14.59
N LEU A 106 -1.24 10.92 15.21
CA LEU A 106 -0.57 11.52 16.38
C LEU A 106 -0.75 10.70 17.67
N VAL A 107 -1.85 9.95 17.79
CA VAL A 107 -2.19 9.11 18.96
C VAL A 107 -1.69 7.66 18.80
N SER A 108 -1.19 7.28 17.63
CA SER A 108 -0.79 5.91 17.26
C SER A 108 0.31 5.28 18.15
N PHE A 109 0.94 6.07 19.03
CA PHE A 109 1.76 5.56 20.12
C PHE A 109 1.00 4.69 21.14
N VAL A 110 -0.34 4.76 21.18
CA VAL A 110 -1.18 4.06 22.16
C VAL A 110 -1.82 2.77 21.59
N LEU A 111 -1.91 2.61 20.27
CA LEU A 111 -2.58 1.48 19.60
C LEU A 111 -1.64 0.35 19.17
N THR A 112 -0.33 0.44 19.47
CA THR A 112 0.58 -0.71 19.36
C THR A 112 0.55 -1.48 20.68
N ILE A 113 -0.58 -2.15 20.94
CA ILE A 113 -0.69 -3.24 21.90
C ILE A 113 -1.12 -4.48 21.11
#